data_AF-A0A952PBR4-F1
#
_entry.id   AF-A0A952PBR4-F1
#
_cell.length_a   1.000
_cell.length_b   1.000
_cell.length_c   1.000
_cell.angle_alpha   90.00
_cell.angle_beta   90.00
_cell.angle_gamma   90.00
#
_symmetry.space_group_name_H-M   'P 1'
#
loop_
_entity.id
_entity.type
_entity.pdbx_description
1 polymer ?
#
loop_
_entity_poly.entity_id
_entity_poly.type
_entity_poly.pdbx_seq_one_letter_code
_entity_poly.pdbx_strand_id
1 'polypeptide(L)'
;MAKYVVNPVKVRMQESSKGSIYQSIVAMGFRARQINDYIKQELNERMADIVPTPDDSETVNFDQISISREFDRIPKPTFLAMKEIFDNKLRFELPTPISNKTEDDL
;
A
#
# COMPACT_ATOMS: atom_id res chain seq x y z
N MET A 1 6.43 -9.50 21.26
CA MET A 1 6.64 -8.03 21.36
C MET A 1 6.27 -7.40 20.03
N ALA A 2 5.57 -6.27 20.04
CA ALA A 2 4.69 -5.85 18.96
C ALA A 2 5.37 -5.66 17.60
N LYS A 3 4.74 -6.30 16.61
CA LYS A 3 5.16 -6.70 15.26
C LYS A 3 5.13 -5.52 14.28
N TYR A 4 5.90 -4.45 14.56
CA TYR A 4 5.91 -3.25 13.72
C TYR A 4 7.15 -3.23 12.83
N VAL A 5 6.93 -3.19 11.52
CA VAL A 5 7.99 -3.09 10.50
C VAL A 5 8.81 -1.80 10.67
N VAL A 6 8.17 -0.74 11.17
CA VAL A 6 8.81 0.54 11.48
C VAL A 6 8.17 1.15 12.74
N ASN A 7 8.96 1.87 13.53
CA ASN A 7 8.46 2.54 14.73
C ASN A 7 7.75 3.86 14.33
N PRO A 8 6.43 4.00 14.60
CA PRO A 8 5.66 5.17 14.18
C PRO A 8 6.11 6.47 14.85
N VAL A 9 6.69 6.43 16.04
CA VAL A 9 7.21 7.64 16.72
C VAL A 9 8.41 8.19 15.95
N LYS A 10 9.29 7.32 15.45
CA LYS A 10 10.46 7.74 14.66
C LYS A 10 10.04 8.36 13.33
N VAL A 11 9.07 7.74 12.64
CA VAL A 11 8.47 8.28 11.42
C VAL A 11 7.91 9.68 11.69
N ARG A 12 7.13 9.81 12.76
CA ARG A 12 6.56 11.10 13.17
C ARG A 12 7.62 12.17 13.38
N MET A 13 8.68 11.85 14.13
CA MET A 13 9.78 12.79 14.41
C MET A 13 10.48 13.25 13.14
N GLN A 14 10.76 12.33 12.21
CA GLN A 14 11.38 12.64 10.92
C GLN A 14 10.49 13.54 10.06
N GLU A 15 9.20 13.23 9.93
CA GLU A 15 8.31 14.04 9.11
C GLU A 15 7.99 15.41 9.73
N SER A 16 7.91 15.49 11.07
CA SER A 16 7.82 16.78 11.77
C SER A 16 9.04 17.68 11.50
N SER A 17 10.24 17.12 11.35
CA SER A 17 11.44 17.91 11.03
C SER A 17 11.43 18.52 9.61
N LYS A 18 10.61 17.95 8.69
CA LYS A 18 10.46 18.43 7.30
C LYS A 18 9.39 19.53 7.15
N GLY A 19 8.70 19.89 8.24
CA GLY A 19 7.68 20.94 8.27
C GLY A 19 6.28 20.39 8.53
N SER A 20 5.62 19.83 7.51
CA SER A 20 4.21 19.43 7.61
C SER A 20 4.00 17.93 7.79
N ILE A 21 3.70 17.55 9.03
CA ILE A 21 3.29 16.19 9.39
C ILE A 21 1.96 15.78 8.71
N TYR A 22 1.03 16.71 8.53
CA TYR A 22 -0.30 16.41 7.97
C TYR A 22 -0.23 15.96 6.52
N GLN A 23 0.60 16.63 5.72
CA GLN A 23 0.84 16.24 4.32
C GLN A 23 1.38 14.81 4.25
N SER A 24 2.34 14.50 5.12
CA SER A 24 2.94 13.18 5.23
C SER A 24 1.92 12.11 5.63
N ILE A 25 1.02 12.42 6.58
CA ILE A 25 -0.09 11.52 6.98
C ILE A 25 -1.02 11.25 5.79
N VAL A 26 -1.41 12.29 5.06
CA VAL A 26 -2.28 12.15 3.88
C VAL A 26 -1.61 11.32 2.80
N ALA A 27 -0.34 11.60 2.49
CA ALA A 27 0.45 10.85 1.52
C ALA A 27 0.59 9.36 1.90
N MET A 28 0.87 9.05 3.18
CA MET A 28 0.88 7.65 3.66
C MET A 28 -0.48 6.98 3.51
N GLY A 29 -1.57 7.71 3.76
CA GLY A 29 -2.93 7.19 3.61
C GLY A 29 -3.22 6.80 2.16
N PHE A 30 -2.90 7.68 1.20
CA PHE A 30 -3.03 7.37 -0.22
C PHE A 30 -2.15 6.19 -0.64
N ARG A 31 -0.88 6.19 -0.21
CA ARG A 31 0.05 5.10 -0.54
C ARG A 31 -0.39 3.76 0.03
N ALA A 32 -0.91 3.74 1.26
CA ALA A 32 -1.43 2.52 1.88
C ALA A 32 -2.63 1.95 1.09
N ARG A 33 -3.47 2.79 0.48
CA ARG A 33 -4.55 2.32 -0.41
C ARG A 33 -3.99 1.69 -1.69
N GLN A 34 -3.02 2.34 -2.34
CA GLN A 34 -2.35 1.77 -3.52
C GLN A 34 -1.74 0.39 -3.23
N ILE A 35 -1.04 0.25 -2.09
CA ILE A 35 -0.46 -1.02 -1.66
C ILE A 35 -1.55 -2.07 -1.41
N ASN A 36 -2.64 -1.70 -0.76
CA ASN A 36 -3.76 -2.59 -0.51
C ASN A 36 -4.41 -3.11 -1.80
N ASP A 37 -4.63 -2.21 -2.76
CA ASP A 37 -5.25 -2.57 -4.03
C ASP A 37 -4.32 -3.47 -4.85
N TYR A 38 -3.00 -3.19 -4.84
CA TYR A 38 -1.99 -4.07 -5.43
C TYR A 38 -2.00 -5.46 -4.80
N ILE A 39 -1.98 -5.57 -3.46
CA ILE A 39 -1.99 -6.87 -2.77
C ILE A 39 -3.26 -7.67 -3.12
N LYS A 40 -4.43 -7.02 -3.17
CA LYS A 40 -5.69 -7.67 -3.56
C LYS A 40 -5.65 -8.15 -5.00
N GLN A 41 -5.12 -7.34 -5.91
CA GLN A 41 -4.98 -7.71 -7.31
C GLN A 41 -4.05 -8.91 -7.45
N GLU A 42 -2.87 -8.89 -6.83
CA GLU A 42 -1.91 -9.99 -6.88
C GLU A 42 -2.48 -11.28 -6.29
N LEU A 43 -3.22 -11.19 -5.17
CA LEU A 43 -3.92 -12.35 -4.61
C LEU A 43 -4.94 -12.94 -5.59
N ASN A 44 -5.75 -12.10 -6.22
CA ASN A 44 -6.77 -12.55 -7.17
C ASN A 44 -6.14 -13.19 -8.41
N GLU A 45 -5.04 -12.62 -8.93
CA GLU A 45 -4.29 -13.17 -10.06
C GLU A 45 -3.74 -14.56 -9.72
N ARG A 46 -3.05 -14.72 -8.58
CA ARG A 46 -2.51 -16.03 -8.17
C ARG A 46 -3.59 -17.07 -7.87
N MET A 47 -4.75 -16.65 -7.38
CA MET A 47 -5.89 -17.55 -7.18
C MET A 47 -6.55 -17.95 -8.50
N ALA A 48 -6.56 -17.08 -9.51
CA ALA A 48 -7.13 -17.36 -10.83
C ALA A 48 -6.29 -18.37 -11.64
N ASP A 49 -4.98 -18.41 -11.40
CA ASP A 49 -4.07 -19.38 -12.04
C ASP A 49 -4.30 -20.82 -11.57
N ILE A 50 -5.02 -21.02 -10.46
CA ILE A 50 -5.35 -22.35 -9.94
C ILE A 50 -6.64 -22.84 -10.61
N VAL A 51 -6.49 -23.63 -11.68
CA VAL A 51 -7.61 -24.24 -12.39
C VAL A 51 -8.02 -25.55 -11.69
N PRO A 52 -9.26 -25.66 -11.16
CA PRO A 52 -9.71 -26.89 -10.52
C PRO A 52 -10.06 -27.95 -11.58
N THR A 53 -9.29 -29.04 -11.59
CA THR A 53 -9.63 -30.27 -12.32
C THR A 53 -10.16 -31.31 -11.33
N PRO A 54 -11.18 -32.14 -11.66
CA PRO A 54 -11.77 -33.10 -10.72
C PRO A 54 -10.74 -34.06 -10.08
N ASP A 55 -9.72 -34.45 -10.83
CA ASP A 55 -8.67 -35.37 -10.37
C ASP A 55 -7.58 -34.68 -9.51
N ASP A 56 -7.49 -33.36 -9.55
CA ASP A 56 -6.46 -32.54 -8.87
C ASP A 56 -7.04 -31.74 -7.68
N SER A 57 -8.21 -32.13 -7.16
CA SER A 57 -8.91 -31.34 -6.13
C SER A 57 -8.13 -31.17 -4.81
N GLU A 58 -7.32 -32.15 -4.42
CA GLU A 58 -6.48 -32.06 -3.22
C GLU A 58 -5.31 -31.09 -3.42
N THR A 59 -4.60 -31.17 -4.55
CA THR A 59 -3.44 -30.31 -4.86
C THR A 59 -3.87 -28.85 -4.97
N VAL A 60 -5.00 -28.59 -5.65
CA VAL A 60 -5.64 -27.28 -5.74
C VAL A 60 -5.95 -26.69 -4.36
N ASN A 61 -6.40 -27.52 -3.41
CA ASN A 61 -6.68 -27.07 -2.04
C ASN A 61 -5.40 -26.67 -1.29
N PHE A 62 -4.34 -27.49 -1.39
CA PHE A 62 -3.05 -27.18 -0.78
C PHE A 62 -2.43 -25.90 -1.34
N ASP A 63 -2.56 -25.66 -2.64
CA ASP A 63 -2.01 -24.46 -3.29
C ASP A 63 -2.78 -23.19 -2.87
N GLN A 64 -4.11 -23.25 -2.81
CA GLN A 64 -4.93 -22.13 -2.29
C GLN A 64 -4.57 -21.79 -0.82
N ILE A 65 -4.43 -22.79 0.04
CA ILE A 65 -4.03 -22.58 1.45
C ILE A 65 -2.62 -21.98 1.52
N SER A 66 -1.71 -22.43 0.65
CA SER A 66 -0.32 -21.93 0.63
C SER A 66 -0.26 -20.46 0.23
N ILE A 67 -0.99 -20.07 -0.82
CA ILE A 67 -1.13 -18.67 -1.23
C ILE A 67 -1.74 -17.85 -0.09
N SER A 68 -2.86 -18.29 0.49
CA SER A 68 -3.51 -17.56 1.59
C SER A 68 -2.54 -17.31 2.76
N ARG A 69 -1.72 -18.31 3.14
CA ARG A 69 -0.72 -18.17 4.19
C ARG A 69 0.42 -17.21 3.84
N GLU A 70 0.78 -17.09 2.57
CA GLU A 70 1.79 -16.13 2.11
C GLU A 70 1.28 -14.70 2.31
N PHE A 71 0.05 -14.43 1.88
CA PHE A 71 -0.58 -13.12 2.00
C PHE A 71 -0.88 -12.73 3.46
N ASP A 72 -1.21 -13.69 4.33
CA ASP A 72 -1.37 -13.46 5.78
C ASP A 72 -0.10 -12.99 6.49
N ARG A 73 1.08 -13.30 5.94
CA ARG A 73 2.37 -12.87 6.50
C ARG A 73 2.71 -11.43 6.12
N ILE A 74 2.05 -10.87 5.11
CA ILE A 74 2.30 -9.52 4.63
C ILE A 74 1.88 -8.50 5.72
N PRO A 75 2.74 -7.54 6.09
CA PRO A 75 2.39 -6.49 7.03
C PRO A 75 1.24 -5.62 6.52
N LYS A 76 0.48 -5.00 7.44
CA LYS A 76 -0.61 -4.10 7.04
C LYS A 76 -0.08 -3.00 6.10
N PRO A 77 -0.83 -2.64 5.04
CA PRO A 77 -0.40 -1.64 4.05
C PRO A 77 0.04 -0.29 4.64
N THR A 78 -0.57 0.11 5.77
CA THR A 78 -0.18 1.32 6.50
C THR A 78 1.25 1.25 7.04
N PHE A 79 1.72 0.10 7.53
CA PHE A 79 3.10 -0.06 7.99
C PHE A 79 4.10 -0.10 6.85
N LEU A 80 3.70 -0.65 5.70
CA LEU A 80 4.52 -0.63 4.48
C LEU A 80 4.70 0.81 3.98
N ALA A 81 3.60 1.59 3.89
CA ALA A 81 3.67 3.01 3.53
C ALA A 81 4.52 3.83 4.52
N MET A 82 4.38 3.59 5.83
CA MET A 82 5.23 4.23 6.84
C MET A 82 6.71 3.89 6.65
N LYS A 83 7.03 2.65 6.30
CA LYS A 83 8.40 2.23 6.00
C LYS A 83 8.94 2.95 4.76
N GLU A 84 8.16 3.04 3.70
CA GLU A 84 8.57 3.73 2.46
C GLU A 84 8.85 5.22 2.70
N ILE A 85 8.02 5.91 3.51
CA ILE A 85 8.32 7.28 3.94
C ILE A 85 9.62 7.34 4.74
N PHE A 86 9.76 6.46 5.74
CA PHE A 86 10.93 6.44 6.62
C PHE A 86 12.23 6.25 5.83
N ASP A 87 12.21 5.33 4.86
CA ASP A 87 13.32 5.03 3.96
C ASP A 87 13.49 6.09 2.84
N ASN A 88 12.71 7.19 2.85
CA ASN A 88 12.69 8.26 1.84
C ASN A 88 12.43 7.77 0.40
N LYS A 89 11.65 6.70 0.25
CA LYS A 89 11.25 6.09 -1.04
C LYS A 89 9.91 6.60 -1.56
N LEU A 90 9.11 7.26 -0.72
CA LEU A 90 7.86 7.87 -1.12
C LEU A 90 8.05 9.35 -1.42
N ARG A 91 7.74 9.76 -2.65
CA ARG A 91 7.60 11.16 -3.06
C ARG A 91 6.13 11.45 -3.36
N PHE A 92 5.69 12.64 -2.98
CA PHE A 92 4.34 13.12 -3.24
C PHE A 92 4.40 14.61 -3.57
N GLU A 93 3.49 15.04 -4.43
CA GLU A 93 3.38 16.43 -4.86
C GLU A 93 1.96 16.91 -4.60
N LEU A 94 1.83 18.19 -4.27
CA LEU A 94 0.52 18.80 -4.15
C LEU A 94 0.02 19.12 -5.55
N PRO A 95 -1.24 18.80 -5.87
CA PRO A 95 -1.83 19.24 -7.13
C PRO A 95 -1.80 20.77 -7.16
N THR A 96 -1.19 21.33 -8.21
CA THR A 96 -1.21 22.77 -8.43
C THR A 96 -2.65 23.19 -8.68
N PRO A 97 -3.15 24.26 -8.03
CA PRO A 97 -4.49 24.74 -8.29
C PRO A 97 -4.60 25.10 -9.77
N ILE A 98 -5.55 24.48 -10.46
CA ILE A 98 -5.88 24.81 -11.85
C ILE A 98 -6.42 26.23 -11.80
N SER A 99 -5.60 27.20 -12.20
CA SER A 99 -6.08 28.56 -12.47
C SER A 99 -6.98 28.45 -13.68
N ASN A 100 -8.30 28.52 -13.47
CA ASN A 100 -9.26 28.69 -14.54
C ASN A 100 -8.99 30.06 -15.19
N LYS A 101 -8.09 30.10 -16.17
CA LYS A 101 -7.93 31.21 -17.10
C LYS A 101 -8.84 30.95 -18.30
N THR A 102 -10.11 31.34 -18.19
CA THR A 102 -10.97 31.65 -19.34
C THR A 102 -12.25 32.35 -18.87
N GLU A 103 -12.13 33.61 -18.46
CA GLU A 103 -13.27 34.56 -18.46
C GLU A 103 -12.91 35.95 -19.01
N ASP A 104 -11.73 36.12 -19.63
CA ASP A 104 -11.32 37.40 -20.23
C ASP A 104 -10.66 37.19 -21.62
N ASP A 105 -11.37 36.57 -22.55
CA ASP A 105 -11.21 36.90 -23.97
C ASP A 105 -12.60 37.29 -24.50
N LEU A 106 -12.72 38.58 -24.76
CA LEU A 106 -13.87 39.32 -25.31
C LEU A 106 -14.37 38.74 -26.64
#